data_AF-A0A7D9EGL8-F1
#
_entry.id   AF-A0A7D9EGL8-F1
#
_cell.length_a   1.000
_cell.length_b   1.000
_cell.length_c   1.000
_cell.angle_alpha   90.00
_cell.angle_beta   90.00
_cell.angle_gamma   90.00
#
_symmetry.space_group_name_H-M   'P 1'
#
loop_
_entity.id
_entity.type
_entity.pdbx_description
1 polymer ?
#
loop_
_entity_poly.entity_id
_entity_poly.type
_entity_poly.pdbx_seq_one_letter_code
_entity_poly.pdbx_strand_id
1 'polypeptide(L)'
;MNITFFHWGIHGWIVYTLVGLLMAFIAYRKDLPMTIRSCFYPILGDRIFGIVGDIIDIFSVVSTMFGVATSLGIGVKTLNSGLNRMHSGVEETTNNQIIIIWAITCFATISVVSGLKLGIRRISEVCFGLGIFLMLFVFFHDNTWFFLNLYVQSIGYYFQYIVQYAFHTDAFAQLGNAPDGKQAVNWMDEWTVFYWGWWITWSPFVGMFIAKISRGRTVRSFINATLTAPILYLFLWFTIFGGAGLKMERDAAKAGINCSSTLGGENATEPFNRLFRLSCRTDSQMYFDVIQQYGNNLGGFLRVVSLISAVLYFVTSSDSGSLVIDCLSANGNPDPPIIQRIFWAFTEGACATALLKAGGEKAIDALQSVAIATGLLYAVILNLMCLSLWRTMQMEAGDYDHCRNTFSSGLVSIFDKPSWRRLQDILISIVAPWWPAGRAAGMLYMNHPWRYMIVMATLFYGWVFLEILQVVEPGLAYVGWVVLCFFFTYLASIRLAMRGHSDIKGSIIEDAIAVSIFYPLAIDQMYRHMLIEEKSKKDDPGAGSYLMKTVDEPAIVKDGNEKQQKPESV
;
A
#
# COMPACT_ATOMS: atom_id res chain seq x y z
N MET A 1 4.81 13.27 18.16
CA MET A 1 6.07 13.04 17.43
C MET A 1 6.28 11.59 17.04
N ASN A 2 6.45 10.66 17.99
CA ASN A 2 6.81 9.27 17.65
C ASN A 2 5.80 8.58 16.71
N ILE A 3 4.51 8.73 16.99
CA ILE A 3 3.43 8.19 16.14
C ILE A 3 3.48 8.84 14.74
N THR A 4 3.72 10.15 14.65
CA THR A 4 3.91 10.85 13.37
C THR A 4 5.08 10.28 12.59
N PHE A 5 6.22 9.99 13.24
CA PHE A 5 7.37 9.35 12.59
C PHE A 5 7.08 7.90 12.18
N PHE A 6 6.20 7.21 12.90
CA PHE A 6 5.71 5.90 12.48
C PHE A 6 4.87 6.00 11.21
N HIS A 7 3.91 6.91 11.14
CA HIS A 7 3.06 7.06 9.95
C HIS A 7 3.81 7.60 8.73
N TRP A 8 4.80 8.48 8.91
CA TRP A 8 5.49 9.19 7.82
C TRP A 8 6.95 8.76 7.59
N GLY A 9 7.42 7.74 8.34
CA GLY A 9 8.79 7.23 8.27
C GLY A 9 8.93 6.00 7.39
N ILE A 10 9.72 5.01 7.86
CA ILE A 10 10.11 3.82 7.08
C ILE A 10 8.87 3.06 6.61
N HIS A 11 7.95 2.94 7.55
CA HIS A 11 6.63 2.36 7.46
C HIS A 11 5.85 2.91 6.24
N GLY A 12 5.67 4.23 6.11
CA GLY A 12 5.00 4.83 4.94
C GLY A 12 5.78 4.66 3.62
N TRP A 13 7.12 4.77 3.65
CA TRP A 13 7.95 4.77 2.43
C TRP A 13 8.31 3.38 1.89
N ILE A 14 8.14 2.32 2.69
CA ILE A 14 8.53 0.97 2.27
C ILE A 14 7.68 0.46 1.10
N VAL A 15 6.39 0.81 1.06
CA VAL A 15 5.50 0.40 -0.04
C VAL A 15 5.92 1.04 -1.37
N TYR A 16 6.40 2.28 -1.35
CA TYR A 16 6.92 2.96 -2.53
C TYR A 16 8.25 2.38 -3.00
N THR A 17 9.12 2.07 -2.04
CA THR A 17 10.41 1.42 -2.32
C THR A 17 10.19 0.05 -2.94
N LEU A 18 9.25 -0.74 -2.42
CA LEU A 18 8.89 -2.06 -2.95
C LEU A 18 8.41 -1.98 -4.41
N VAL A 19 7.38 -1.17 -4.67
CA VAL A 19 6.79 -1.03 -6.01
C VAL A 19 7.83 -0.47 -6.98
N GLY A 20 8.55 0.58 -6.58
CA GLY A 20 9.54 1.23 -7.44
C GLY A 20 10.73 0.33 -7.75
N LEU A 21 11.21 -0.46 -6.78
CA LEU A 21 12.31 -1.39 -7.01
C LEU A 21 11.91 -2.49 -7.98
N LEU A 22 10.76 -3.11 -7.76
CA LEU A 22 10.25 -4.17 -8.63
C LEU A 22 10.01 -3.66 -10.05
N MET A 23 9.36 -2.50 -10.19
CA MET A 23 9.09 -1.91 -11.49
C MET A 23 10.38 -1.49 -12.21
N ALA A 24 11.33 -0.85 -11.52
CA ALA A 24 12.62 -0.49 -12.09
C ALA A 24 13.38 -1.72 -12.59
N PHE A 25 13.36 -2.80 -11.81
CA PHE A 25 14.03 -4.03 -12.17
C PHE A 25 13.38 -4.66 -13.41
N ILE A 26 12.06 -4.86 -13.39
CA ILE A 26 11.33 -5.48 -14.49
C ILE A 26 11.45 -4.66 -15.78
N ALA A 27 11.34 -3.34 -15.70
CA ALA A 27 11.39 -2.50 -16.88
C ALA A 27 12.80 -2.33 -17.46
N TYR A 28 13.83 -2.18 -16.63
CA TYR A 28 15.19 -1.87 -17.11
C TYR A 28 16.14 -3.06 -17.17
N ARG A 29 15.84 -4.16 -16.47
CA ARG A 29 16.68 -5.38 -16.47
C ARG A 29 16.05 -6.51 -17.28
N LYS A 30 14.72 -6.57 -17.38
CA LYS A 30 13.97 -7.60 -18.13
C LYS A 30 13.28 -7.05 -19.39
N ASP A 31 13.49 -5.77 -19.72
CA ASP A 31 12.94 -5.10 -20.90
C ASP A 31 11.41 -5.27 -21.08
N LEU A 32 10.68 -5.34 -19.97
CA LEU A 32 9.22 -5.40 -19.98
C LEU A 32 8.59 -3.99 -19.91
N PRO A 33 7.34 -3.81 -20.39
CA PRO A 33 6.64 -2.52 -20.32
C PRO A 33 6.56 -2.00 -18.88
N MET A 34 6.70 -0.69 -18.69
CA MET A 34 6.64 -0.04 -17.38
C MET A 34 5.20 0.12 -16.88
N THR A 35 4.57 -1.00 -16.56
CA THR A 35 3.20 -1.13 -16.04
C THR A 35 3.19 -2.00 -14.79
N ILE A 36 2.12 -1.91 -13.99
CA ILE A 36 2.03 -2.72 -12.76
C ILE A 36 1.87 -4.20 -13.12
N ARG A 37 1.10 -4.55 -14.16
CA ARG A 37 1.01 -5.94 -14.64
C ARG A 37 2.37 -6.60 -14.87
N SER A 38 3.36 -5.85 -15.39
CA SER A 38 4.69 -6.40 -15.66
C SER A 38 5.41 -6.81 -14.39
N CYS A 39 5.14 -6.13 -13.27
CA CYS A 39 5.67 -6.49 -11.96
C CYS A 39 5.27 -7.90 -11.53
N PHE A 40 4.26 -8.51 -12.16
CA PHE A 40 3.79 -9.86 -11.87
C PHE A 40 4.33 -10.91 -12.84
N TYR A 41 5.17 -10.55 -13.82
CA TYR A 41 5.79 -11.50 -14.74
C TYR A 41 6.50 -12.69 -14.05
N PRO A 42 7.27 -12.50 -12.95
CA PRO A 42 7.87 -13.61 -12.21
C PRO A 42 6.89 -14.62 -11.60
N ILE A 43 5.63 -14.23 -11.44
CA ILE A 43 4.56 -15.08 -10.89
C ILE A 43 3.68 -15.64 -12.00
N LEU A 44 3.26 -14.79 -12.93
CA LEU A 44 2.22 -15.07 -13.91
C LEU A 44 2.77 -15.45 -15.30
N GLY A 45 4.04 -15.15 -15.57
CA GLY A 45 4.66 -15.29 -16.90
C GLY A 45 3.92 -14.46 -17.95
N ASP A 46 3.76 -15.01 -19.15
CA ASP A 46 3.11 -14.31 -20.28
C ASP A 46 1.61 -14.02 -20.06
N ARG A 47 1.00 -14.55 -18.99
CA ARG A 47 -0.40 -14.24 -18.64
C ARG A 47 -0.63 -12.77 -18.27
N ILE A 48 0.44 -12.02 -18.00
CA ILE A 48 0.35 -10.58 -17.78
C ILE A 48 -0.22 -9.85 -19.01
N PHE A 49 -0.12 -10.44 -20.21
CA PHE A 49 -0.65 -9.83 -21.44
C PHE A 49 -2.13 -10.13 -21.69
N GLY A 50 -2.80 -10.84 -20.77
CA GLY A 50 -4.24 -11.13 -20.84
C GLY A 50 -5.04 -10.44 -19.74
N ILE A 51 -6.28 -10.93 -19.55
CA ILE A 51 -7.29 -10.36 -18.63
C ILE A 51 -6.76 -10.21 -17.20
N VAL A 52 -5.89 -11.11 -16.74
CA VAL A 52 -5.32 -11.06 -15.39
C VAL A 52 -4.45 -9.81 -15.21
N GLY A 53 -3.63 -9.49 -16.20
CA GLY A 53 -2.84 -8.26 -16.21
C GLY A 53 -3.72 -7.02 -16.32
N ASP A 54 -4.79 -7.09 -17.12
CA ASP A 54 -5.77 -5.99 -17.21
C ASP A 54 -6.43 -5.70 -15.86
N ILE A 55 -6.84 -6.73 -15.12
CA ILE A 55 -7.41 -6.58 -13.77
C ILE A 55 -6.41 -5.91 -12.82
N ILE A 56 -5.13 -6.31 -12.85
CA ILE A 56 -4.08 -5.73 -12.01
C ILE A 56 -3.90 -4.23 -12.31
N ASP A 57 -3.84 -3.86 -13.60
CA ASP A 57 -3.70 -2.47 -14.00
C ASP A 57 -4.96 -1.66 -13.68
N ILE A 58 -6.17 -2.21 -13.85
CA ILE A 58 -7.43 -1.55 -13.46
C ILE A 58 -7.41 -1.23 -11.96
N PHE A 59 -7.10 -2.19 -11.11
CA PHE A 59 -7.00 -1.94 -9.66
C PHE A 59 -5.93 -0.91 -9.34
N SER A 60 -4.80 -0.91 -10.06
CA SER A 60 -3.73 0.07 -9.88
C SER A 60 -4.13 1.49 -10.26
N VAL A 61 -4.83 1.65 -11.38
CA VAL A 61 -5.39 2.92 -11.85
C VAL A 61 -6.44 3.45 -10.86
N VAL A 62 -7.40 2.61 -10.48
CA VAL A 62 -8.47 2.97 -9.55
C VAL A 62 -7.90 3.35 -8.18
N SER A 63 -6.96 2.56 -7.67
CA SER A 63 -6.30 2.83 -6.38
C SER A 63 -5.54 4.16 -6.41
N THR A 64 -4.76 4.41 -7.47
CA THR A 64 -4.04 5.68 -7.65
C THR A 64 -5.01 6.86 -7.70
N MET A 65 -6.07 6.76 -8.49
CA MET A 65 -7.08 7.81 -8.66
C MET A 65 -7.72 8.20 -7.32
N PHE A 66 -8.15 7.21 -6.53
CA PHE A 66 -8.74 7.48 -5.21
C PHE A 66 -7.73 8.03 -4.21
N GLY A 67 -6.48 7.57 -4.26
CA GLY A 67 -5.41 8.13 -3.44
C GLY A 67 -5.14 9.61 -3.76
N VAL A 68 -5.07 9.98 -5.05
CA VAL A 68 -4.88 11.37 -5.49
C VAL A 68 -6.10 12.23 -5.13
N ALA A 69 -7.31 11.73 -5.38
CA ALA A 69 -8.56 12.43 -5.05
C ALA A 69 -8.71 12.70 -3.53
N THR A 70 -8.31 11.73 -2.69
CA THR A 70 -8.26 11.89 -1.22
C THR A 70 -7.38 13.07 -0.81
N SER A 71 -6.19 13.13 -1.41
CA SER A 71 -5.20 14.18 -1.12
C SER A 71 -5.69 15.56 -1.57
N LEU A 72 -6.32 15.63 -2.74
CA LEU A 72 -6.91 16.85 -3.27
C LEU A 72 -8.07 17.33 -2.38
N GLY A 73 -8.94 16.42 -1.92
CA GLY A 73 -10.07 16.74 -1.05
C GLY A 73 -9.64 17.31 0.31
N ILE A 74 -8.68 16.67 0.99
CA ILE A 74 -8.11 17.17 2.25
C ILE A 74 -7.40 18.51 2.03
N GLY A 75 -6.66 18.61 0.93
CA GLY A 75 -5.91 19.78 0.54
C GLY A 75 -6.76 21.02 0.32
N VAL A 76 -7.87 20.86 -0.39
CA VAL A 76 -8.80 21.93 -0.69
C VAL A 76 -9.46 22.49 0.56
N LYS A 77 -9.75 21.66 1.57
CA LYS A 77 -10.22 22.16 2.88
C LYS A 77 -9.18 23.09 3.52
N THR A 78 -7.91 22.70 3.47
CA THR A 78 -6.81 23.53 3.98
C THR A 78 -6.68 24.84 3.18
N LEU A 79 -6.77 24.77 1.85
CA LEU A 79 -6.74 25.95 0.99
C LEU A 79 -7.91 26.90 1.25
N ASN A 80 -9.14 26.38 1.35
CA ASN A 80 -10.31 27.21 1.64
C ASN A 80 -10.15 27.91 2.99
N SER A 81 -9.65 27.21 4.00
CA SER A 81 -9.43 27.79 5.32
C SER A 81 -8.36 28.90 5.30
N GLY A 82 -7.26 28.69 4.59
CA GLY A 82 -6.25 29.74 4.42
C GLY A 82 -6.77 30.93 3.62
N LEU A 83 -7.60 30.71 2.59
CA LEU A 83 -8.26 31.79 1.84
C LEU A 83 -9.23 32.58 2.72
N ASN A 84 -10.04 31.89 3.54
CA ASN A 84 -10.93 32.52 4.52
C ASN A 84 -10.15 33.41 5.50
N ARG A 85 -8.98 32.94 5.95
CA ARG A 85 -8.09 33.71 6.84
C ARG A 85 -7.50 34.96 6.19
N MET A 86 -7.33 34.99 4.87
CA MET A 86 -6.90 36.20 4.15
C MET A 86 -8.06 37.14 3.84
N HIS A 87 -9.22 36.58 3.48
CA HIS A 87 -10.40 37.31 3.10
C HIS A 87 -11.64 36.63 3.68
N SER A 88 -12.21 37.22 4.72
CA SER A 88 -13.36 36.67 5.46
C SER A 88 -14.61 36.44 4.61
N GLY A 89 -14.72 37.10 3.45
CA GLY A 89 -15.80 36.86 2.49
C GLY A 89 -15.70 35.53 1.72
N VAL A 90 -14.60 34.77 1.84
CA VAL A 90 -14.50 33.41 1.29
C VAL A 90 -14.85 32.41 2.37
N GLU A 91 -16.13 32.10 2.52
CA GLU A 91 -16.60 31.15 3.55
C GLU A 91 -16.06 29.72 3.33
N GLU A 92 -15.91 28.94 4.41
CA GLU A 92 -15.48 27.54 4.36
C GLU A 92 -16.65 26.60 3.98
N THR A 93 -17.22 26.78 2.78
CA THR A 93 -18.35 25.98 2.29
C THR A 93 -17.92 24.92 1.29
N THR A 94 -18.68 23.81 1.20
CA THR A 94 -18.44 22.77 0.19
C THR A 94 -18.47 23.32 -1.23
N ASN A 95 -19.29 24.34 -1.51
CA ASN A 95 -19.34 24.98 -2.83
C ASN A 95 -18.02 25.69 -3.16
N ASN A 96 -17.46 26.44 -2.21
CA ASN A 96 -16.16 27.11 -2.40
C ASN A 96 -15.03 26.09 -2.57
N GLN A 97 -15.07 24.99 -1.81
CA GLN A 97 -14.13 23.87 -1.98
C GLN A 97 -14.21 23.28 -3.39
N ILE A 98 -15.40 23.04 -3.93
CA ILE A 98 -15.59 22.54 -5.29
C ILE A 98 -15.04 23.52 -6.34
N ILE A 99 -15.26 24.83 -6.16
CA ILE A 99 -14.68 25.86 -7.05
C ILE A 99 -13.14 25.79 -7.03
N ILE A 100 -12.54 25.66 -5.85
CA ILE A 100 -11.08 25.53 -5.71
C ILE A 100 -10.57 24.26 -6.39
N ILE A 101 -11.26 23.11 -6.25
CA ILE A 101 -10.93 21.87 -6.97
C ILE A 101 -10.87 22.14 -8.47
N TRP A 102 -11.93 22.67 -9.06
CA TRP A 102 -12.00 22.87 -10.51
C TRP A 102 -10.99 23.91 -11.00
N ALA A 103 -10.66 24.92 -10.19
CA ALA A 103 -9.57 25.84 -10.50
C ALA A 103 -8.22 25.13 -10.55
N ILE A 104 -7.90 24.29 -9.56
CA ILE A 104 -6.66 23.49 -9.53
C ILE A 104 -6.62 22.50 -10.70
N THR A 105 -7.72 21.78 -10.96
CA THR A 105 -7.85 20.86 -12.09
C THR A 105 -7.63 21.58 -13.42
N CYS A 106 -8.15 22.80 -13.57
CA CYS A 106 -7.91 23.61 -14.76
C CYS A 106 -6.42 23.97 -14.91
N PHE A 107 -5.77 24.44 -13.85
CA PHE A 107 -4.34 24.75 -13.88
C PHE A 107 -3.48 23.51 -14.17
N ALA A 108 -3.79 22.37 -13.54
CA ALA A 108 -3.12 21.10 -13.80
C ALA A 108 -3.31 20.65 -15.26
N THR A 109 -4.54 20.78 -15.80
CA THR A 109 -4.81 20.46 -17.21
C THR A 109 -4.02 21.36 -18.16
N ILE A 110 -3.95 22.67 -17.88
CA ILE A 110 -3.14 23.61 -18.69
C ILE A 110 -1.66 23.21 -18.64
N SER A 111 -1.15 22.85 -17.46
CA SER A 111 0.22 22.34 -17.28
C SER A 111 0.46 21.13 -18.18
N VAL A 112 -0.43 20.14 -18.12
CA VAL A 112 -0.40 18.91 -18.92
C VAL A 112 -0.40 19.20 -20.44
N VAL A 113 -1.32 20.04 -20.90
CA VAL A 113 -1.51 20.32 -22.34
C VAL A 113 -0.37 21.15 -22.91
N SER A 114 0.20 22.06 -22.11
CA SER A 114 1.31 22.91 -22.54
C SER A 114 2.57 22.12 -22.92
N GLY A 115 2.66 20.83 -22.56
CA GLY A 115 3.76 19.94 -22.95
C GLY A 115 5.12 20.40 -22.43
N LEU A 116 5.15 21.34 -21.48
CA LEU A 116 6.37 21.91 -20.94
C LEU A 116 7.01 20.88 -20.00
N LYS A 117 7.74 19.91 -20.56
CA LYS A 117 8.65 19.03 -19.79
C LYS A 117 9.61 19.84 -18.89
N LEU A 118 9.95 21.07 -19.31
CA LEU A 118 10.69 22.07 -18.51
C LEU A 118 9.84 22.80 -17.47
N GLY A 119 8.54 22.99 -17.73
CA GLY A 119 7.59 23.67 -16.85
C GLY A 119 7.29 22.87 -15.60
N ILE A 120 6.95 21.58 -15.75
CA ILE A 120 6.66 20.68 -14.61
C ILE A 120 7.85 20.60 -13.66
N ARG A 121 9.06 20.42 -14.22
CA ARG A 121 10.29 20.38 -13.43
C ARG A 121 10.53 21.69 -12.68
N ARG A 122 10.41 22.84 -13.35
CA ARG A 122 10.61 24.15 -12.72
C ARG A 122 9.55 24.47 -11.66
N ILE A 123 8.28 24.15 -11.93
CA ILE A 123 7.18 24.32 -10.97
C ILE A 123 7.44 23.45 -9.73
N SER A 124 7.88 22.20 -9.93
CA SER A 124 8.24 21.29 -8.83
C SER A 124 9.44 21.80 -8.03
N GLU A 125 10.49 22.29 -8.69
CA GLU A 125 11.68 22.87 -8.04
C GLU A 125 11.34 24.13 -7.24
N VAL A 126 10.49 25.02 -7.78
CA VAL A 126 9.98 26.21 -7.07
C VAL A 126 9.11 25.79 -5.88
N CYS A 127 8.19 24.84 -6.09
CA CYS A 127 7.31 24.33 -5.05
C CYS A 127 8.11 23.75 -3.87
N PHE A 128 9.06 22.87 -4.17
CA PHE A 128 9.97 22.30 -3.17
C PHE A 128 10.83 23.38 -2.50
N GLY A 129 11.34 24.34 -3.29
CA GLY A 129 12.08 25.49 -2.77
C GLY A 129 11.29 26.36 -1.80
N LEU A 130 10.00 26.61 -2.07
CA LEU A 130 9.10 27.33 -1.17
C LEU A 130 8.84 26.53 0.12
N GLY A 131 8.65 25.21 0.03
CA GLY A 131 8.52 24.35 1.20
C GLY A 131 9.76 24.39 2.09
N ILE A 132 10.95 24.24 1.48
CA ILE A 132 12.24 24.36 2.19
C ILE A 132 12.40 25.76 2.79
N PHE A 133 12.05 26.82 2.06
CA PHE A 133 12.07 28.18 2.56
C PHE A 133 11.20 28.33 3.81
N LEU A 134 9.94 27.89 3.77
CA LEU A 134 9.02 27.94 4.91
C LEU A 134 9.58 27.17 6.11
N MET A 135 10.09 25.96 5.88
CA MET A 135 10.65 25.12 6.93
C MET A 135 11.90 25.74 7.57
N LEU A 136 12.86 26.21 6.75
CA LEU A 136 14.08 26.86 7.25
C LEU A 136 13.76 28.19 7.92
N PHE A 137 12.81 28.95 7.40
CA PHE A 137 12.35 30.18 8.02
C PHE A 137 11.87 29.92 9.45
N VAL A 138 10.96 28.97 9.64
CA VAL A 138 10.45 28.62 10.97
C VAL A 138 11.58 28.09 11.86
N PHE A 139 12.45 27.24 11.32
CA PHE A 139 13.58 26.68 12.06
C PHE A 139 14.52 27.74 12.64
N PHE A 140 14.86 28.77 11.87
CA PHE A 140 15.78 29.84 12.31
C PHE A 140 15.09 30.95 13.11
N HIS A 141 13.80 31.20 12.85
CA HIS A 141 13.08 32.31 13.49
C HIS A 141 12.46 31.92 14.84
N ASP A 142 12.13 30.66 15.05
CA ASP A 142 11.69 30.13 16.34
C ASP A 142 12.89 29.52 17.11
N ASN A 143 12.62 28.68 18.11
CA ASN A 143 13.66 28.11 18.97
C ASN A 143 14.37 26.93 18.27
N THR A 144 15.43 27.25 17.52
CA THR A 144 16.28 26.28 16.82
C THR A 144 16.84 25.19 17.75
N TRP A 145 17.29 25.59 18.96
CA TRP A 145 17.83 24.64 19.94
C TRP A 145 16.78 23.61 20.36
N PHE A 146 15.53 24.05 20.57
CA PHE A 146 14.43 23.16 20.89
C PHE A 146 14.15 22.17 19.75
N PHE A 147 14.11 22.63 18.49
CA PHE A 147 13.88 21.73 17.35
C PHE A 147 14.98 20.69 17.18
N LEU A 148 16.25 21.06 17.36
CA LEU A 148 17.37 20.12 17.27
C LEU A 148 17.29 19.06 18.38
N ASN A 149 16.98 19.45 19.62
CA ASN A 149 16.77 18.49 20.70
C ASN A 149 15.56 17.59 20.46
N LEU A 150 14.43 18.19 20.02
CA LEU A 150 13.21 17.44 19.71
C LEU A 150 13.45 16.43 18.59
N TYR A 151 14.26 16.78 17.58
CA TYR A 151 14.61 15.90 16.48
C TYR A 151 15.36 14.66 16.97
N VAL A 152 16.47 14.86 17.69
CA VAL A 152 17.31 13.77 18.21
C VAL A 152 16.52 12.90 19.18
N GLN A 153 15.76 13.51 20.09
CA GLN A 153 14.93 12.80 21.06
C GLN A 153 13.82 11.99 20.38
N SER A 154 13.13 12.56 19.39
CA SER A 154 12.05 11.88 18.67
C SER A 154 12.56 10.71 17.83
N ILE A 155 13.77 10.80 17.25
CA ILE A 155 14.40 9.67 16.56
C ILE A 155 14.68 8.53 17.54
N GLY A 156 15.26 8.83 18.71
CA GLY A 156 15.52 7.82 19.74
C GLY A 156 14.24 7.09 20.17
N TYR A 157 13.18 7.84 20.43
CA TYR A 157 11.89 7.25 20.78
C TYR A 157 11.23 6.50 19.62
N TYR A 158 11.36 6.97 18.38
CA TYR A 158 10.84 6.26 17.22
C TYR A 158 11.40 4.83 17.15
N PHE A 159 12.72 4.67 17.29
CA PHE A 159 13.34 3.35 17.30
C PHE A 159 12.97 2.51 18.52
N GLN A 160 12.82 3.13 19.70
CA GLN A 160 12.43 2.42 20.91
C GLN A 160 11.02 1.83 20.81
N TYR A 161 10.07 2.57 20.25
CA TYR A 161 8.64 2.19 20.26
C TYR A 161 8.14 1.56 18.95
N ILE A 162 9.00 1.41 17.95
CA ILE A 162 8.60 0.91 16.62
C ILE A 162 7.89 -0.44 16.67
N VAL A 163 8.38 -1.38 17.50
CA VAL A 163 7.76 -2.70 17.68
C VAL A 163 6.40 -2.56 18.36
N GLN A 164 6.31 -1.73 19.41
CA GLN A 164 5.03 -1.52 20.10
C GLN A 164 3.98 -0.92 19.16
N TYR A 165 4.33 0.07 18.35
CA TYR A 165 3.40 0.69 17.40
C TYR A 165 3.00 -0.25 16.26
N ALA A 166 3.94 -1.07 15.76
CA ALA A 166 3.66 -2.04 14.70
C ALA A 166 2.61 -3.11 15.11
N PHE A 167 2.47 -3.38 16.41
CA PHE A 167 1.52 -4.35 16.96
C PHE A 167 0.38 -3.69 17.74
N HIS A 168 0.23 -2.37 17.65
CA HIS A 168 -0.82 -1.65 18.37
C HIS A 168 -2.15 -1.80 17.64
N THR A 169 -3.20 -2.22 18.38
CA THR A 169 -4.54 -2.46 17.83
C THR A 169 -5.65 -1.79 18.62
N ASP A 170 -5.33 -0.98 19.64
CA ASP A 170 -6.30 -0.31 20.52
C ASP A 170 -7.32 -1.24 21.22
N ALA A 171 -6.99 -2.51 21.44
CA ALA A 171 -7.92 -3.52 21.96
C ALA A 171 -8.67 -3.10 23.25
N PHE A 172 -8.01 -2.44 24.20
CA PHE A 172 -8.67 -1.96 25.43
C PHE A 172 -9.41 -0.62 25.25
N ALA A 173 -8.93 0.25 24.36
CA ALA A 173 -9.60 1.50 24.03
C ALA A 173 -10.95 1.22 23.33
N GLN A 174 -10.98 0.20 22.47
CA GLN A 174 -12.21 -0.26 21.81
C GLN A 174 -13.26 -0.81 22.78
N LEU A 175 -12.85 -1.35 23.94
CA LEU A 175 -13.76 -1.81 24.99
C LEU A 175 -14.30 -0.68 25.88
N GLY A 176 -13.84 0.56 25.70
CA GLY A 176 -14.25 1.67 26.55
C GLY A 176 -13.79 1.53 28.00
N ASN A 177 -12.75 0.73 28.27
CA ASN A 177 -12.22 0.49 29.62
C ASN A 177 -10.67 0.48 29.65
N ALA A 178 -10.03 1.26 28.77
CA ALA A 178 -8.58 1.38 28.72
C ALA A 178 -7.98 1.66 30.12
N PRO A 179 -7.04 0.81 30.61
CA PRO A 179 -6.49 0.93 31.96
C PRO A 179 -5.77 2.26 32.25
N ASP A 180 -5.33 2.96 31.21
CA ASP A 180 -4.66 4.26 31.29
C ASP A 180 -5.63 5.44 31.25
N GLY A 181 -6.94 5.18 31.19
CA GLY A 181 -8.00 6.18 31.13
C GLY A 181 -8.04 6.94 29.80
N LYS A 182 -7.25 6.54 28.79
CA LYS A 182 -7.22 7.17 27.48
C LYS A 182 -7.99 6.31 26.50
N GLN A 183 -9.17 6.78 26.11
CA GLN A 183 -10.06 6.04 25.23
C GLN A 183 -10.33 6.89 23.99
N ALA A 184 -10.04 6.31 22.83
CA ALA A 184 -10.42 6.84 21.55
C ALA A 184 -10.70 5.66 20.62
N VAL A 185 -11.92 5.14 20.69
CA VAL A 185 -12.36 3.90 20.02
C VAL A 185 -12.04 3.90 18.51
N ASN A 186 -12.10 5.07 17.87
CA ASN A 186 -11.91 5.23 16.42
C ASN A 186 -10.51 5.74 16.03
N TRP A 187 -9.60 5.94 16.99
CA TRP A 187 -8.33 6.61 16.71
C TRP A 187 -7.47 5.83 15.70
N MET A 188 -7.44 4.50 15.82
CA MET A 188 -6.72 3.66 14.86
C MET A 188 -7.25 3.79 13.43
N ASP A 189 -8.57 3.89 13.26
CA ASP A 189 -9.22 4.01 11.95
C ASP A 189 -8.92 5.36 11.31
N GLU A 190 -9.04 6.45 12.09
CA GLU A 190 -8.82 7.83 11.64
C GLU A 190 -7.36 8.15 11.32
N TRP A 191 -6.41 7.45 11.95
CA TRP A 191 -4.97 7.73 11.82
C TRP A 191 -4.19 6.59 11.18
N THR A 192 -3.93 5.51 11.92
CA THR A 192 -2.98 4.48 11.49
C THR A 192 -3.50 3.71 10.27
N VAL A 193 -4.74 3.23 10.32
CA VAL A 193 -5.35 2.46 9.24
C VAL A 193 -5.60 3.37 8.03
N PHE A 194 -6.08 4.60 8.26
CA PHE A 194 -6.19 5.60 7.20
C PHE A 194 -4.87 5.86 6.47
N TYR A 195 -3.79 6.19 7.20
CA TYR A 195 -2.50 6.42 6.56
C TYR A 195 -1.99 5.19 5.83
N TRP A 196 -2.24 3.98 6.35
CA TRP A 196 -1.92 2.76 5.63
C TRP A 196 -2.68 2.62 4.31
N GLY A 197 -3.99 2.82 4.32
CA GLY A 197 -4.78 2.86 3.10
C GLY A 197 -4.27 3.91 2.12
N TRP A 198 -3.92 5.09 2.61
CA TRP A 198 -3.40 6.19 1.79
C TRP A 198 -2.02 5.87 1.17
N TRP A 199 -1.03 5.44 1.95
CA TRP A 199 0.29 5.08 1.43
C TRP A 199 0.19 3.95 0.39
N ILE A 200 -0.65 2.96 0.66
CA ILE A 200 -0.87 1.82 -0.24
C ILE A 200 -1.50 2.28 -1.55
N THR A 201 -2.53 3.13 -1.50
CA THR A 201 -3.21 3.62 -2.72
C THR A 201 -2.34 4.52 -3.59
N TRP A 202 -1.38 5.22 -2.99
CA TRP A 202 -0.38 6.01 -3.71
C TRP A 202 0.78 5.20 -4.29
N SER A 203 0.95 3.95 -3.85
CA SER A 203 2.13 3.17 -4.20
C SER A 203 2.36 2.90 -5.70
N PRO A 204 1.32 2.69 -6.56
CA PRO A 204 1.54 2.56 -8.00
C PRO A 204 2.11 3.85 -8.60
N PHE A 205 1.55 4.99 -8.19
CA PHE A 205 1.98 6.32 -8.62
C PHE A 205 3.43 6.61 -8.25
N VAL A 206 3.73 6.59 -6.95
CA VAL A 206 5.05 6.95 -6.45
C VAL A 206 6.10 5.93 -6.85
N GLY A 207 5.75 4.65 -6.84
CA GLY A 207 6.63 3.56 -7.27
C GLY A 207 7.07 3.72 -8.73
N MET A 208 6.14 4.01 -9.65
CA MET A 208 6.50 4.27 -11.06
C MET A 208 7.41 5.48 -11.20
N PHE A 209 7.11 6.58 -10.51
CA PHE A 209 7.93 7.78 -10.56
C PHE A 209 9.37 7.50 -10.10
N ILE A 210 9.52 6.85 -8.93
CA ILE A 210 10.83 6.47 -8.39
C ILE A 210 11.56 5.52 -9.34
N ALA A 211 10.85 4.57 -9.96
CA ALA A 211 11.43 3.68 -10.95
C ALA A 211 12.03 4.46 -12.12
N LYS A 212 11.25 5.37 -12.74
CA LYS A 212 11.66 6.19 -13.89
C LYS A 212 12.96 6.96 -13.65
N ILE A 213 13.13 7.54 -12.47
CA ILE A 213 14.32 8.35 -12.13
C ILE A 213 15.51 7.52 -11.61
N SER A 214 15.37 6.20 -11.55
CA SER A 214 16.36 5.30 -10.92
C SER A 214 17.05 4.35 -11.91
N ARG A 215 16.96 4.61 -13.22
CA ARG A 215 17.65 3.82 -14.24
C ARG A 215 19.16 3.77 -13.98
N GLY A 216 19.74 2.56 -14.02
CA GLY A 216 21.18 2.33 -13.85
C GLY A 216 21.69 2.35 -12.40
N ARG A 217 20.82 2.50 -11.40
CA ARG A 217 21.21 2.42 -9.98
C ARG A 217 21.31 0.97 -9.53
N THR A 218 22.22 0.69 -8.59
CA THR A 218 22.26 -0.60 -7.89
C THR A 218 21.08 -0.72 -6.92
N VAL A 219 20.63 -1.94 -6.64
CA VAL A 219 19.53 -2.21 -5.68
C VAL A 219 19.82 -1.58 -4.31
N ARG A 220 21.06 -1.71 -3.82
CA ARG A 220 21.48 -1.10 -2.55
C ARG A 220 21.35 0.42 -2.58
N SER A 221 21.84 1.07 -3.63
CA SER A 221 21.74 2.53 -3.77
C SER A 221 20.30 2.99 -3.92
N PHE A 222 19.45 2.20 -4.59
CA PHE A 222 18.03 2.48 -4.72
C PHE A 222 17.36 2.52 -3.34
N ILE A 223 17.46 1.42 -2.58
CA ILE A 223 16.82 1.29 -1.27
C ILE A 223 17.31 2.38 -0.30
N ASN A 224 18.62 2.63 -0.27
CA ASN A 224 19.17 3.67 0.60
C ASN A 224 18.65 5.06 0.21
N ALA A 225 18.57 5.38 -1.08
CA ALA A 225 18.09 6.69 -1.52
C ALA A 225 16.59 6.89 -1.22
N THR A 226 15.76 5.88 -1.45
CA THR A 226 14.30 5.97 -1.27
C THR A 226 13.88 5.95 0.18
N LEU A 227 14.59 5.23 1.06
CA LEU A 227 14.29 5.17 2.49
C LEU A 227 15.06 6.18 3.33
N THR A 228 16.07 6.89 2.81
CA THR A 228 16.81 7.87 3.63
C THR A 228 16.37 9.29 3.36
N ALA A 229 16.48 9.76 2.10
CA ALA A 229 16.30 11.18 1.79
C ALA A 229 14.89 11.71 2.12
N PRO A 230 13.79 11.02 1.73
CA PRO A 230 12.46 11.50 2.04
C PRO A 230 12.12 11.44 3.53
N ILE A 231 12.58 10.40 4.23
CA ILE A 231 12.33 10.22 5.67
C ILE A 231 13.01 11.32 6.47
N LEU A 232 14.28 11.64 6.17
CA LEU A 232 14.99 12.72 6.84
C LEU A 232 14.28 14.06 6.65
N TYR A 233 13.83 14.35 5.43
CA TYR A 233 13.06 15.54 5.12
C TYR A 233 11.75 15.59 5.92
N LEU A 234 10.96 14.51 5.91
CA LEU A 234 9.68 14.45 6.63
C LEU A 234 9.87 14.56 8.14
N PHE A 235 10.88 13.88 8.70
CA PHE A 235 11.17 13.97 10.12
C PHE A 235 11.54 15.40 10.52
N LEU A 236 12.32 16.11 9.69
CA LEU A 236 12.65 17.52 9.93
C LEU A 236 11.39 18.39 9.83
N TRP A 237 10.59 18.21 8.77
CA TRP A 237 9.35 18.95 8.56
C TRP A 237 8.41 18.83 9.76
N PHE A 238 8.09 17.60 10.19
CA PHE A 238 7.20 17.36 11.31
C PHE A 238 7.80 17.79 12.65
N THR A 239 9.12 17.73 12.81
CA THR A 239 9.77 18.25 14.02
C THR A 239 9.67 19.75 14.12
N ILE A 240 9.84 20.46 12.99
CA ILE A 240 9.83 21.92 12.97
C ILE A 240 8.39 22.44 13.13
N PHE A 241 7.47 22.07 12.23
CA PHE A 241 6.09 22.57 12.30
C PHE A 241 5.30 21.93 13.43
N GLY A 242 5.43 20.60 13.62
CA GLY A 242 4.77 19.90 14.72
C GLY A 242 5.36 20.28 16.07
N GLY A 243 6.66 20.50 16.17
CA GLY A 243 7.30 21.02 17.38
C GLY A 243 6.84 22.45 17.70
N ALA A 244 6.76 23.34 16.71
CA ALA A 244 6.24 24.70 16.89
C ALA A 244 4.79 24.67 17.37
N GLY A 245 3.95 23.80 16.79
CA GLY A 245 2.58 23.58 17.24
C GLY A 245 2.48 23.05 18.66
N LEU A 246 3.27 22.02 19.02
CA LEU A 246 3.30 21.47 20.38
C LEU A 246 3.77 22.50 21.41
N LYS A 247 4.73 23.36 21.05
CA LYS A 247 5.19 24.46 21.89
C LYS A 247 4.06 25.48 22.10
N MET A 248 3.42 25.93 21.02
CA MET A 248 2.27 26.84 21.07
C MET A 248 1.15 26.29 21.96
N GLU A 249 0.77 25.03 21.76
CA GLU A 249 -0.28 24.36 22.52
C GLU A 249 0.01 24.36 24.03
N ARG A 250 1.26 24.08 24.40
CA ARG A 250 1.70 24.09 25.81
C ARG A 250 1.77 25.50 26.40
N ASP A 251 2.21 26.48 25.61
CA ASP A 251 2.30 27.87 26.07
C ASP A 251 0.91 28.51 26.18
N ALA A 252 -0.02 28.17 25.28
CA ALA A 252 -1.43 28.52 25.36
C ALA A 252 -2.08 27.96 26.64
N ALA A 253 -1.79 26.69 26.98
CA ALA A 253 -2.25 26.07 28.22
C ALA A 253 -1.80 26.85 29.46
N LYS A 254 -0.52 27.20 29.51
CA LYS A 254 0.08 27.94 30.63
C LYS A 254 -0.46 29.36 30.74
N ALA A 255 -0.82 29.98 29.62
CA ALA A 255 -1.46 31.29 29.57
C ALA A 255 -2.94 31.26 29.98
N GLY A 256 -3.50 30.09 30.29
CA GLY A 256 -4.90 29.94 30.71
C GLY A 256 -5.91 29.95 29.56
N ILE A 257 -5.45 29.80 28.30
CA ILE A 257 -6.33 29.73 27.13
C ILE A 257 -6.99 28.34 27.09
N ASN A 258 -8.31 28.31 27.10
CA ASN A 258 -9.13 27.11 26.96
C ASN A 258 -9.97 27.17 25.67
N CYS A 259 -10.70 26.10 25.33
CA CYS A 259 -11.50 26.06 24.10
C CYS A 259 -12.57 27.17 24.06
N SER A 260 -13.11 27.55 25.22
CA SER A 260 -14.15 28.59 25.35
C SER A 260 -13.60 30.03 25.38
N SER A 261 -12.29 30.21 25.25
CA SER A 261 -11.67 31.53 25.28
C SER A 261 -12.02 32.33 24.03
N THR A 262 -12.41 33.59 24.20
CA THR A 262 -12.78 34.48 23.07
C THR A 262 -11.59 34.79 22.16
N LEU A 263 -10.39 34.80 22.71
CA LEU A 263 -9.12 34.95 21.99
C LEU A 263 -8.33 33.65 22.10
N GLY A 264 -7.79 33.18 20.99
CA GLY A 264 -7.01 31.94 20.93
C GLY A 264 -7.76 30.64 21.21
N GLY A 265 -9.08 30.67 21.47
CA GLY A 265 -9.91 29.47 21.67
C GLY A 265 -10.39 28.82 20.36
N GLU A 266 -11.38 27.94 20.44
CA GLU A 266 -11.89 27.12 19.33
C GLU A 266 -12.39 27.96 18.15
N ASN A 267 -13.29 28.91 18.42
CA ASN A 267 -13.90 29.78 17.39
C ASN A 267 -13.23 31.15 17.26
N ALA A 268 -12.06 31.33 17.88
CA ALA A 268 -11.37 32.61 17.86
C ALA A 268 -10.73 32.87 16.49
N THR A 269 -11.00 34.04 15.93
CA THR A 269 -10.32 34.53 14.71
C THR A 269 -8.98 35.19 15.03
N GLU A 270 -8.86 35.72 16.25
CA GLU A 270 -7.69 36.44 16.74
C GLU A 270 -6.96 35.67 17.84
N PRO A 271 -5.61 35.68 17.84
CA PRO A 271 -4.82 35.02 18.86
C PRO A 271 -4.82 35.80 20.19
N PHE A 272 -4.66 35.09 21.31
CA PHE A 272 -4.28 35.72 22.58
C PHE A 272 -2.75 35.74 22.68
N ASN A 273 -2.14 36.92 22.65
CA ASN A 273 -0.67 37.07 22.70
C ASN A 273 0.07 36.17 21.69
N ARG A 274 -0.45 36.10 20.45
CA ARG A 274 0.08 35.24 19.35
C ARG A 274 -0.10 33.73 19.56
N LEU A 275 -0.90 33.31 20.54
CA LEU A 275 -1.17 31.92 20.86
C LEU A 275 -2.60 31.53 20.49
N PHE A 276 -2.72 30.31 19.96
CA PHE A 276 -3.98 29.59 19.80
C PHE A 276 -3.89 28.26 20.57
N ARG A 277 -5.01 27.82 21.14
CA ARG A 277 -5.20 26.53 21.78
C ARG A 277 -5.50 25.49 20.71
N LEU A 278 -4.44 24.99 20.07
CA LEU A 278 -4.53 24.10 18.90
C LEU A 278 -5.34 22.83 19.17
N SER A 279 -5.36 22.31 20.41
CA SER A 279 -6.17 21.13 20.76
C SER A 279 -7.67 21.28 20.54
N CYS A 280 -8.16 22.51 20.44
CA CYS A 280 -9.57 22.83 20.23
C CYS A 280 -9.85 23.38 18.83
N ARG A 281 -8.85 23.41 17.94
CA ARG A 281 -8.96 24.01 16.61
C ARG A 281 -9.30 22.92 15.59
N THR A 282 -9.92 23.31 14.49
CA THR A 282 -10.15 22.40 13.36
C THR A 282 -8.83 22.13 12.62
N ASP A 283 -8.66 20.91 12.12
CA ASP A 283 -7.41 20.45 11.48
C ASP A 283 -6.96 21.35 10.32
N SER A 284 -7.90 21.91 9.55
CA SER A 284 -7.63 22.80 8.41
C SER A 284 -7.05 24.16 8.82
N GLN A 285 -7.27 24.60 10.06
CA GLN A 285 -6.88 25.93 10.55
C GLN A 285 -5.54 25.92 11.31
N MET A 286 -5.20 24.79 11.95
CA MET A 286 -4.04 24.68 12.85
C MET A 286 -2.72 25.14 12.20
N TYR A 287 -2.50 24.81 10.93
CA TYR A 287 -1.29 25.22 10.22
C TYR A 287 -1.18 26.75 10.15
N PHE A 288 -2.26 27.44 9.78
CA PHE A 288 -2.27 28.90 9.66
C PHE A 288 -2.18 29.59 11.02
N ASP A 289 -2.73 28.98 12.07
CA ASP A 289 -2.58 29.46 13.45
C ASP A 289 -1.12 29.39 13.90
N VAL A 290 -0.43 28.27 13.61
CA VAL A 290 1.00 28.10 13.87
C VAL A 290 1.82 29.14 13.12
N ILE A 291 1.47 29.46 11.86
CA ILE A 291 2.19 30.49 11.10
C ILE A 291 1.92 31.91 11.63
N GLN A 292 0.72 32.18 12.17
CA GLN A 292 0.37 33.51 12.69
C GLN A 292 1.18 33.91 13.93
N GLN A 293 1.79 32.96 14.64
CA GLN A 293 2.59 33.23 15.84
C GLN A 293 3.81 34.14 15.60
N TYR A 294 4.29 34.22 14.35
CA TYR A 294 5.44 35.05 13.96
C TYR A 294 5.07 36.53 13.74
N GLY A 295 3.86 36.93 14.13
CA GLY A 295 3.39 38.31 14.10
C GLY A 295 2.59 38.64 12.83
N ASN A 296 1.92 39.80 12.82
CA ASN A 296 0.91 40.11 11.82
C ASN A 296 1.49 40.29 10.41
N ASN A 297 2.60 41.03 10.27
CA ASN A 297 3.22 41.29 8.97
C ASN A 297 3.89 40.04 8.42
N LEU A 298 4.77 39.44 9.23
CA LEU A 298 5.58 38.29 8.83
C LEU A 298 4.74 37.02 8.70
N GLY A 299 3.86 36.75 9.67
CA GLY A 299 2.86 35.69 9.58
C GLY A 299 1.88 35.92 8.42
N GLY A 300 1.54 37.17 8.08
CA GLY A 300 0.80 37.51 6.86
C GLY A 300 1.53 37.06 5.59
N PHE A 301 2.79 37.45 5.45
CA PHE A 301 3.64 37.03 4.32
C PHE A 301 3.76 35.50 4.24
N LEU A 302 4.06 34.82 5.35
CA LEU A 302 4.18 33.37 5.39
C LEU A 302 2.86 32.68 5.03
N ARG A 303 1.71 33.17 5.49
CA ARG A 303 0.39 32.63 5.10
C ARG A 303 0.18 32.67 3.59
N VAL A 304 0.52 33.79 2.95
CA VAL A 304 0.44 33.92 1.48
C VAL A 304 1.39 32.96 0.79
N VAL A 305 2.63 32.86 1.25
CA VAL A 305 3.63 31.93 0.69
C VAL A 305 3.17 30.47 0.85
N SER A 306 2.61 30.11 2.01
CA SER A 306 2.06 28.78 2.26
C SER A 306 0.88 28.46 1.36
N LEU A 307 -0.02 29.41 1.10
CA LEU A 307 -1.13 29.21 0.17
C LEU A 307 -0.65 29.02 -1.27
N ILE A 308 0.30 29.83 -1.73
CA ILE A 308 0.92 29.67 -3.04
C ILE A 308 1.60 28.30 -3.13
N SER A 309 2.40 27.94 -2.12
CA SER A 309 3.07 26.64 -2.05
C SER A 309 2.07 25.49 -2.07
N ALA A 310 0.98 25.57 -1.31
CA ALA A 310 -0.07 24.57 -1.30
C ALA A 310 -0.73 24.41 -2.68
N VAL A 311 -1.11 25.51 -3.34
CA VAL A 311 -1.65 25.47 -4.72
C VAL A 311 -0.65 24.81 -5.67
N LEU A 312 0.62 25.19 -5.62
CA LEU A 312 1.66 24.59 -6.47
C LEU A 312 1.86 23.10 -6.18
N TYR A 313 1.81 22.68 -4.92
CA TYR A 313 1.86 21.27 -4.53
C TYR A 313 0.70 20.49 -5.12
N PHE A 314 -0.53 21.02 -5.06
CA PHE A 314 -1.69 20.32 -5.64
C PHE A 314 -1.65 20.27 -7.15
N VAL A 315 -1.29 21.37 -7.82
CA VAL A 315 -1.13 21.39 -9.28
C VAL A 315 -0.07 20.38 -9.72
N THR A 316 1.09 20.37 -9.07
CA THR A 316 2.20 19.44 -9.38
C THR A 316 1.82 17.99 -9.10
N SER A 317 1.09 17.75 -8.01
CA SER A 317 0.67 16.39 -7.61
C SER A 317 -0.39 15.83 -8.56
N SER A 318 -1.39 16.62 -8.95
CA SER A 318 -2.41 16.20 -9.92
C SER A 318 -1.84 16.04 -11.33
N ASP A 319 -0.93 16.90 -11.76
CA ASP A 319 -0.20 16.73 -13.03
C ASP A 319 0.60 15.41 -13.05
N SER A 320 1.37 15.15 -11.99
CA SER A 320 2.16 13.92 -11.88
C SER A 320 1.27 12.67 -11.74
N GLY A 321 0.19 12.76 -10.96
CA GLY A 321 -0.78 11.68 -10.76
C GLY A 321 -1.47 11.30 -12.06
N SER A 322 -2.04 12.28 -12.75
CA SER A 322 -2.71 12.09 -14.04
C SER A 322 -1.75 11.55 -15.11
N LEU A 323 -0.50 12.00 -15.16
CA LEU A 323 0.53 11.45 -16.05
C LEU A 323 0.80 9.96 -15.78
N VAL A 324 0.89 9.54 -14.52
CA VAL A 324 1.16 8.13 -14.20
C VAL A 324 -0.05 7.25 -14.48
N ILE A 325 -1.26 7.69 -14.14
CA ILE A 325 -2.49 6.98 -14.50
C ILE A 325 -2.57 6.83 -16.02
N ASP A 326 -2.26 7.90 -16.76
CA ASP A 326 -2.23 7.92 -18.21
C ASP A 326 -1.19 6.93 -18.79
N CYS A 327 0.03 6.91 -18.24
CA CYS A 327 1.04 5.91 -18.60
C CYS A 327 0.56 4.48 -18.32
N LEU A 328 -0.07 4.22 -17.17
CA LEU A 328 -0.59 2.90 -16.81
C LEU A 328 -1.69 2.46 -17.79
N SER A 329 -2.61 3.36 -18.13
CA SER A 329 -3.69 3.11 -19.10
C SER A 329 -3.21 3.01 -20.54
N ALA A 330 -2.01 3.51 -20.86
CA ALA A 330 -1.38 3.44 -22.18
C ALA A 330 -0.30 2.33 -22.28
N ASN A 331 -0.45 1.21 -21.54
CA ASN A 331 0.50 0.09 -21.53
C ASN A 331 1.95 0.49 -21.23
N GLY A 332 2.15 1.49 -20.38
CA GLY A 332 3.47 1.96 -19.96
C GLY A 332 4.16 2.86 -20.98
N ASN A 333 3.42 3.37 -21.98
CA ASN A 333 3.94 4.35 -22.92
C ASN A 333 4.48 5.57 -22.14
N PRO A 334 5.76 5.97 -22.33
CA PRO A 334 6.35 7.12 -21.65
C PRO A 334 5.76 8.47 -22.10
N ASP A 335 5.23 8.54 -23.33
CA ASP A 335 4.59 9.73 -23.90
C ASP A 335 3.15 9.38 -24.35
N PRO A 336 2.21 9.20 -23.39
CA PRO A 336 0.83 8.83 -23.67
C PRO A 336 0.01 9.98 -24.30
N PRO A 337 -1.14 9.70 -24.94
CA PRO A 337 -1.95 10.69 -25.64
C PRO A 337 -2.45 11.81 -24.71
N ILE A 338 -2.28 13.07 -25.13
CA ILE A 338 -2.67 14.24 -24.31
C ILE A 338 -4.15 14.22 -23.91
N ILE A 339 -5.04 13.79 -24.82
CA ILE A 339 -6.49 13.71 -24.55
C ILE A 339 -6.78 12.73 -23.40
N GLN A 340 -6.06 11.61 -23.35
CA GLN A 340 -6.20 10.62 -22.28
C GLN A 340 -5.73 11.21 -20.94
N ARG A 341 -4.66 12.01 -20.96
CA ARG A 341 -4.22 12.73 -19.75
C ARG A 341 -5.22 13.77 -19.25
N ILE A 342 -5.81 14.55 -20.17
CA ILE A 342 -6.88 15.51 -19.82
C ILE A 342 -8.05 14.76 -19.18
N PHE A 343 -8.46 13.64 -19.76
CA PHE A 343 -9.52 12.79 -19.19
C PHE A 343 -9.21 12.39 -17.75
N TRP A 344 -7.99 11.94 -17.46
CA TRP A 344 -7.60 11.54 -16.11
C TRP A 344 -7.54 12.72 -15.13
N ALA A 345 -6.98 13.86 -15.53
CA ALA A 345 -6.97 15.06 -14.69
C ALA A 345 -8.39 15.54 -14.32
N PHE A 346 -9.32 15.54 -15.29
CA PHE A 346 -10.73 15.86 -15.03
C PHE A 346 -11.42 14.82 -14.14
N THR A 347 -11.11 13.54 -14.34
CA THR A 347 -11.68 12.44 -13.55
C THR A 347 -11.22 12.52 -12.09
N GLU A 348 -9.95 12.86 -11.82
CA GLU A 348 -9.45 13.11 -10.46
C GLU A 348 -10.21 14.24 -9.76
N GLY A 349 -10.40 15.38 -10.45
CA GLY A 349 -11.17 16.51 -9.93
C GLY A 349 -12.66 16.17 -9.70
N ALA A 350 -13.25 15.39 -10.60
CA ALA A 350 -14.62 14.90 -10.47
C ALA A 350 -14.77 13.92 -9.29
N CYS A 351 -13.83 13.01 -9.11
CA CYS A 351 -13.79 12.09 -7.97
C CYS A 351 -13.65 12.85 -6.65
N ALA A 352 -12.72 13.81 -6.56
CA ALA A 352 -12.58 14.64 -5.35
C ALA A 352 -13.86 15.43 -5.04
N THR A 353 -14.51 15.99 -6.06
CA THR A 353 -15.81 16.68 -5.95
C THR A 353 -16.89 15.73 -5.41
N ALA A 354 -16.99 14.52 -5.97
CA ALA A 354 -17.97 13.52 -5.56
C ALA A 354 -17.76 13.10 -4.10
N LEU A 355 -16.51 12.89 -3.68
CA LEU A 355 -16.18 12.49 -2.30
C LEU A 355 -16.47 13.61 -1.30
N LEU A 356 -16.12 14.86 -1.61
CA LEU A 356 -16.46 16.01 -0.76
C LEU A 356 -17.99 16.17 -0.62
N LYS A 357 -18.73 16.03 -1.72
CA LYS A 357 -20.18 16.16 -1.71
C LYS A 357 -20.86 15.00 -0.97
N ALA A 358 -20.37 13.78 -1.13
CA ALA A 358 -20.90 12.60 -0.46
C ALA A 358 -20.70 12.66 1.06
N GLY A 359 -19.56 13.17 1.53
CA GLY A 359 -19.29 13.29 2.97
C GLY A 359 -19.90 14.52 3.65
N GLY A 360 -20.24 15.58 2.90
CA GLY A 360 -20.85 16.79 3.47
C GLY A 360 -19.97 17.42 4.55
N GLU A 361 -20.53 17.63 5.75
CA GLU A 361 -19.78 18.11 6.92
C GLU A 361 -18.63 17.14 7.32
N LYS A 362 -18.86 15.83 7.15
CA LYS A 362 -17.89 14.74 7.40
C LYS A 362 -17.11 14.36 6.14
N ALA A 363 -16.82 15.33 5.28
CA ALA A 363 -16.07 15.07 4.04
C ALA A 363 -14.69 14.44 4.27
N ILE A 364 -14.05 14.64 5.43
CA ILE A 364 -12.78 13.95 5.74
C ILE A 364 -13.02 12.45 5.92
N ASP A 365 -14.01 12.06 6.72
CA ASP A 365 -14.37 10.65 6.96
C ASP A 365 -14.68 9.90 5.65
N ALA A 366 -15.38 10.55 4.72
CA ALA A 366 -15.67 9.97 3.40
C ALA A 366 -14.40 9.77 2.56
N LEU A 367 -13.49 10.75 2.56
CA LEU A 367 -12.19 10.65 1.88
C LEU A 367 -11.33 9.54 2.51
N GLN A 368 -11.29 9.46 3.85
CA GLN A 368 -10.55 8.43 4.58
C GLN A 368 -11.11 7.02 4.30
N SER A 369 -12.43 6.86 4.35
CA SER A 369 -13.10 5.56 4.15
C SER A 369 -12.79 4.98 2.76
N VAL A 370 -12.79 5.81 1.72
CA VAL A 370 -12.47 5.36 0.36
C VAL A 370 -11.00 4.99 0.23
N ALA A 371 -10.08 5.73 0.86
CA ALA A 371 -8.67 5.38 0.90
C ALA A 371 -8.43 4.04 1.62
N ILE A 372 -9.13 3.78 2.73
CA ILE A 372 -9.06 2.51 3.46
C ILE A 372 -9.61 1.36 2.61
N ALA A 373 -10.80 1.51 2.04
CA ALA A 373 -11.44 0.46 1.25
C ALA A 373 -10.62 0.07 0.02
N THR A 374 -10.12 1.06 -0.72
CA THR A 374 -9.31 0.85 -1.92
C THR A 374 -7.89 0.41 -1.59
N GLY A 375 -7.35 0.89 -0.47
CA GLY A 375 -6.07 0.46 0.08
C GLY A 375 -6.08 -1.01 0.48
N LEU A 376 -7.16 -1.51 1.09
CA LEU A 376 -7.30 -2.92 1.43
C LEU A 376 -7.21 -3.81 0.18
N LEU A 377 -7.94 -3.46 -0.89
CA LEU A 377 -7.88 -4.20 -2.16
C LEU A 377 -6.46 -4.19 -2.74
N TYR A 378 -5.80 -3.04 -2.73
CA TYR A 378 -4.44 -2.91 -3.26
C TYR A 378 -3.36 -3.51 -2.35
N ALA A 379 -3.62 -3.66 -1.05
CA ALA A 379 -2.73 -4.34 -0.12
C ALA A 379 -2.51 -5.80 -0.53
N VAL A 380 -3.55 -6.47 -1.07
CA VAL A 380 -3.43 -7.82 -1.63
C VAL A 380 -2.44 -7.83 -2.81
N ILE A 381 -2.55 -6.86 -3.72
CA ILE A 381 -1.65 -6.69 -4.86
C ILE A 381 -0.22 -6.44 -4.37
N LEU A 382 -0.02 -5.55 -3.39
CA LEU A 382 1.31 -5.28 -2.82
C LEU A 382 1.95 -6.51 -2.18
N ASN A 383 1.19 -7.32 -1.43
CA ASN A 383 1.72 -8.55 -0.85
C ASN A 383 2.17 -9.54 -1.93
N LEU A 384 1.43 -9.64 -3.04
CA LEU A 384 1.86 -10.43 -4.19
C LEU A 384 3.10 -9.83 -4.88
N MET A 385 3.25 -8.50 -4.89
CA MET A 385 4.46 -7.84 -5.38
C MET A 385 5.68 -8.14 -4.49
N CYS A 386 5.53 -8.28 -3.17
CA CYS A 386 6.61 -8.76 -2.30
C CYS A 386 7.12 -10.13 -2.76
N LEU A 387 6.20 -11.07 -3.03
CA LEU A 387 6.56 -12.38 -3.55
C LEU A 387 7.20 -12.30 -4.94
N SER A 388 6.67 -11.43 -5.80
CA SER A 388 7.20 -11.25 -7.15
C SER A 388 8.63 -10.71 -7.13
N LEU A 389 8.89 -9.73 -6.27
CA LEU A 389 10.22 -9.18 -6.05
C LEU A 389 11.18 -10.26 -5.51
N TRP A 390 10.73 -11.04 -4.52
CA TRP A 390 11.52 -12.16 -4.01
C TRP A 390 11.94 -13.13 -5.12
N ARG A 391 10.97 -13.59 -5.94
CA ARG A 391 11.26 -14.48 -7.08
C ARG A 391 12.18 -13.84 -8.11
N THR A 392 11.97 -12.55 -8.39
CA THR A 392 12.83 -11.79 -9.31
C THR A 392 14.28 -11.78 -8.84
N MET A 393 14.50 -11.56 -7.54
CA MET A 393 15.84 -11.56 -6.96
C MET A 393 16.48 -12.96 -6.99
N GLN A 394 15.71 -14.01 -6.71
CA GLN A 394 16.20 -15.40 -6.86
C GLN A 394 16.57 -15.74 -8.29
N MET A 395 15.77 -15.30 -9.27
CA MET A 395 16.07 -15.49 -10.69
C MET A 395 17.37 -14.79 -11.09
N GLU A 396 17.61 -13.57 -10.59
CA GLU A 396 18.84 -12.84 -10.87
C GLU A 396 20.06 -13.42 -10.15
N ALA A 397 19.88 -13.96 -8.94
CA ALA A 397 20.95 -14.61 -8.18
C ALA A 397 21.40 -15.95 -8.80
N GLY A 398 20.64 -16.50 -9.76
CA GLY A 398 20.87 -17.85 -10.30
C GLY A 398 20.31 -18.97 -9.42
N ASP A 399 19.61 -18.62 -8.35
CA ASP A 399 18.94 -19.56 -7.44
C ASP A 399 17.63 -20.11 -8.03
N TYR A 400 17.25 -19.67 -9.23
CA TYR A 400 16.05 -20.11 -9.94
C TYR A 400 16.42 -20.97 -11.15
N ASP A 401 16.01 -22.24 -11.12
CA ASP A 401 16.32 -23.23 -12.14
C ASP A 401 15.14 -23.34 -13.13
N HIS A 402 15.41 -23.26 -14.43
CA HIS A 402 14.38 -23.29 -15.48
C HIS A 402 13.84 -24.71 -15.74
N CYS A 403 14.59 -25.76 -15.38
CA CYS A 403 14.20 -27.17 -15.55
C CYS A 403 13.37 -27.73 -14.38
N ARG A 404 12.57 -26.89 -13.71
CA ARG A 404 11.85 -27.27 -12.47
C ARG A 404 10.54 -28.00 -12.72
N ASN A 405 10.28 -29.04 -11.93
CA ASN A 405 8.94 -29.59 -11.75
C ASN A 405 8.01 -28.49 -11.21
N THR A 406 6.90 -28.29 -11.91
CA THR A 406 5.86 -27.32 -11.54
C THR A 406 4.52 -28.05 -11.44
N PHE A 407 3.55 -27.41 -10.79
CA PHE A 407 2.18 -27.89 -10.86
C PHE A 407 1.75 -28.01 -12.33
N SER A 408 1.04 -29.09 -12.65
CA SER A 408 0.59 -29.42 -14.01
C SER A 408 -0.26 -28.35 -14.68
N SER A 409 -0.88 -27.48 -13.90
CA SER A 409 -1.57 -26.28 -14.35
C SER A 409 -1.07 -25.08 -13.57
N GLY A 410 -1.03 -23.90 -14.19
CA GLY A 410 -0.80 -22.64 -13.48
C GLY A 410 -2.01 -22.28 -12.61
N LEU A 411 -1.78 -21.56 -11.51
CA LEU A 411 -2.83 -21.11 -10.58
C LEU A 411 -3.94 -20.35 -11.33
N VAL A 412 -3.56 -19.56 -12.33
CA VAL A 412 -4.45 -18.67 -13.08
C VAL A 412 -4.74 -19.23 -14.49
N SER A 413 -4.47 -20.52 -14.73
CA SER A 413 -4.56 -21.13 -16.07
C SER A 413 -5.98 -21.31 -16.62
N ILE A 414 -7.02 -21.06 -15.81
CA ILE A 414 -8.41 -21.03 -16.30
C ILE A 414 -8.62 -19.90 -17.32
N PHE A 415 -7.97 -18.75 -17.12
CA PHE A 415 -8.16 -17.59 -17.98
C PHE A 415 -7.53 -17.79 -19.38
N ASP A 416 -6.54 -18.68 -19.50
CA ASP A 416 -5.91 -19.00 -20.79
C ASP A 416 -6.79 -19.92 -21.65
N LYS A 417 -7.45 -20.91 -21.02
CA LYS A 417 -8.25 -21.94 -21.69
C LYS A 417 -9.54 -22.17 -20.89
N PRO A 418 -10.53 -21.28 -21.01
CA PRO A 418 -11.78 -21.42 -20.30
C PRO A 418 -12.49 -22.69 -20.78
N SER A 419 -12.83 -23.56 -19.84
CA SER A 419 -13.59 -24.78 -20.11
C SER A 419 -14.74 -24.84 -19.12
N TRP A 420 -15.92 -25.24 -19.60
CA TRP A 420 -17.10 -25.35 -18.76
C TRP A 420 -16.86 -26.29 -17.56
N ARG A 421 -16.12 -27.39 -17.78
CA ARG A 421 -15.74 -28.30 -16.71
C ARG A 421 -14.83 -27.61 -15.67
N ARG A 422 -13.86 -26.80 -16.11
CA ARG A 422 -13.01 -26.05 -15.16
C ARG A 422 -13.80 -25.04 -14.36
N LEU A 423 -14.73 -24.34 -15.02
CA LEU A 423 -15.59 -23.38 -14.34
C LEU A 423 -16.46 -24.09 -13.30
N GLN A 424 -17.03 -25.25 -13.62
CA GLN A 424 -17.76 -26.09 -12.66
C GLN A 424 -16.89 -26.50 -11.47
N ASP A 425 -15.65 -26.98 -11.71
CA ASP A 425 -14.73 -27.38 -10.63
C ASP A 425 -14.39 -26.20 -9.69
N ILE A 426 -14.24 -25.00 -10.24
CA ILE A 426 -13.97 -23.79 -9.45
C ILE A 426 -15.22 -23.33 -8.69
N LEU A 427 -16.41 -23.36 -9.31
CA LEU A 427 -17.66 -23.05 -8.63
C LEU A 427 -17.90 -24.01 -7.46
N ILE A 428 -17.60 -25.30 -7.64
CA ILE A 428 -17.58 -26.28 -6.56
C ILE A 428 -16.53 -25.91 -5.53
N SER A 429 -15.33 -25.48 -5.94
CA SER A 429 -14.27 -25.07 -5.01
C SER A 429 -14.65 -23.82 -4.20
N ILE A 430 -15.52 -22.94 -4.70
CA ILE A 430 -16.02 -21.77 -3.95
C ILE A 430 -17.04 -22.20 -2.88
N VAL A 431 -17.99 -23.07 -3.22
CA VAL A 431 -19.12 -23.40 -2.31
C VAL A 431 -18.83 -24.63 -1.43
N ALA A 432 -18.02 -25.55 -1.93
CA ALA A 432 -17.67 -26.82 -1.32
C ALA A 432 -16.17 -27.14 -1.52
N PRO A 433 -15.24 -26.26 -1.05
CA PRO A 433 -13.80 -26.44 -1.25
C PRO A 433 -13.27 -27.79 -0.72
N TRP A 434 -13.89 -28.30 0.34
CA TRP A 434 -13.57 -29.56 0.98
C TRP A 434 -13.67 -30.77 0.04
N TRP A 435 -14.50 -30.71 -1.01
CA TRP A 435 -14.70 -31.82 -1.93
C TRP A 435 -13.49 -32.05 -2.86
N PRO A 436 -13.11 -31.10 -3.74
CA PRO A 436 -11.91 -31.24 -4.58
C PRO A 436 -10.62 -31.29 -3.74
N ALA A 437 -10.50 -30.47 -2.70
CA ALA A 437 -9.30 -30.47 -1.85
C ALA A 437 -9.14 -31.78 -1.06
N GLY A 438 -10.24 -32.33 -0.52
CA GLY A 438 -10.22 -33.60 0.20
C GLY A 438 -9.91 -34.80 -0.70
N ARG A 439 -10.36 -34.79 -1.97
CA ARG A 439 -9.95 -35.82 -2.95
C ARG A 439 -8.47 -35.71 -3.30
N ALA A 440 -7.95 -34.49 -3.50
CA ALA A 440 -6.53 -34.26 -3.74
C ALA A 440 -5.69 -34.78 -2.55
N ALA A 441 -6.08 -34.47 -1.32
CA ALA A 441 -5.41 -34.96 -0.12
C ALA A 441 -5.51 -36.49 0.03
N GLY A 442 -6.65 -37.09 -0.29
CA GLY A 442 -6.82 -38.55 -0.27
C GLY A 442 -5.90 -39.26 -1.25
N MET A 443 -5.74 -38.72 -2.47
CA MET A 443 -4.78 -39.23 -3.47
C MET A 443 -3.34 -39.09 -3.00
N LEU A 444 -3.00 -37.95 -2.37
CA LEU A 444 -1.64 -37.66 -1.89
C LEU A 444 -1.20 -38.62 -0.78
N TYR A 445 -2.03 -38.80 0.24
CA TYR A 445 -1.68 -39.59 1.43
C TYR A 445 -2.07 -41.07 1.33
N MET A 446 -2.53 -41.54 0.16
CA MET A 446 -3.00 -42.91 -0.08
C MET A 446 -4.00 -43.38 1.01
N ASN A 447 -4.86 -42.47 1.46
CA ASN A 447 -5.81 -42.71 2.56
C ASN A 447 -7.22 -42.33 2.10
N HIS A 448 -8.23 -42.74 2.86
CA HIS A 448 -9.62 -42.44 2.51
C HIS A 448 -9.89 -40.92 2.47
N PRO A 449 -10.34 -40.36 1.32
CA PRO A 449 -10.55 -38.92 1.14
C PRO A 449 -11.49 -38.28 2.18
N TRP A 450 -12.45 -39.05 2.69
CA TRP A 450 -13.49 -38.55 3.60
C TRP A 450 -12.93 -37.95 4.89
N ARG A 451 -11.77 -38.43 5.38
CA ARG A 451 -11.14 -37.88 6.60
C ARG A 451 -10.74 -36.42 6.40
N TYR A 452 -10.09 -36.11 5.28
CA TYR A 452 -9.68 -34.75 4.93
C TYR A 452 -10.88 -33.87 4.56
N MET A 453 -11.88 -34.45 3.90
CA MET A 453 -13.13 -33.77 3.57
C MET A 453 -13.88 -33.30 4.82
N ILE A 454 -14.03 -34.16 5.83
CA ILE A 454 -14.73 -33.80 7.07
C ILE A 454 -14.04 -32.64 7.77
N VAL A 455 -12.71 -32.68 7.91
CA VAL A 455 -11.94 -31.59 8.56
C VAL A 455 -12.14 -30.28 7.80
N MET A 456 -11.97 -30.27 6.48
CA MET A 456 -12.13 -29.05 5.69
C MET A 456 -13.58 -28.54 5.66
N ALA A 457 -14.57 -29.45 5.57
CA ALA A 457 -15.98 -29.09 5.58
C ALA A 457 -16.37 -28.48 6.93
N THR A 458 -15.87 -29.06 8.04
CA THR A 458 -16.10 -28.54 9.39
C THR A 458 -15.54 -27.14 9.54
N LEU A 459 -14.32 -26.89 9.07
CA LEU A 459 -13.72 -25.55 9.15
C LEU A 459 -14.44 -24.55 8.24
N PHE A 460 -14.66 -24.90 6.97
CA PHE A 460 -15.26 -23.97 6.00
C PHE A 460 -16.72 -23.63 6.33
N TYR A 461 -17.56 -24.64 6.57
CA TYR A 461 -18.95 -24.40 6.97
C TYR A 461 -19.08 -23.93 8.41
N GLY A 462 -18.14 -24.25 9.28
CA GLY A 462 -18.04 -23.67 10.62
C GLY A 462 -17.86 -22.16 10.55
N TRP A 463 -16.96 -21.66 9.69
CA TRP A 463 -16.83 -20.23 9.42
C TRP A 463 -18.13 -19.62 8.91
N VAL A 464 -18.71 -20.16 7.84
CA VAL A 464 -19.98 -19.63 7.27
C VAL A 464 -21.10 -19.60 8.31
N PHE A 465 -21.22 -20.66 9.11
CA PHE A 465 -22.21 -20.74 10.18
C PHE A 465 -21.99 -19.66 11.25
N LEU A 466 -20.74 -19.44 11.68
CA LEU A 466 -20.39 -18.41 12.65
C LEU A 466 -20.64 -16.99 12.12
N GLU A 467 -20.39 -16.74 10.83
CA GLU A 467 -20.74 -15.49 10.16
C GLU A 467 -22.26 -15.26 10.12
N ILE A 468 -23.05 -16.30 9.90
CA ILE A 468 -24.53 -16.18 9.95
C ILE A 468 -24.98 -15.91 11.39
N LEU A 469 -24.36 -16.57 12.37
CA LEU A 469 -24.67 -16.39 13.79
C LEU A 469 -24.20 -15.06 14.37
N GLN A 470 -23.41 -14.27 13.65
CA GLN A 470 -22.97 -12.94 14.13
C GLN A 470 -24.15 -12.00 14.44
N VAL A 471 -25.32 -12.25 13.84
CA VAL A 471 -26.57 -11.52 14.12
C VAL A 471 -27.05 -11.77 15.56
N VAL A 472 -26.73 -12.93 16.14
CA VAL A 472 -27.05 -13.27 17.53
C VAL A 472 -26.03 -12.66 18.48
N GLU A 473 -24.74 -12.83 18.17
CA GLU A 473 -23.63 -12.32 18.97
C GLU A 473 -22.50 -11.87 18.03
N PRO A 474 -22.20 -10.55 17.93
CA PRO A 474 -21.20 -10.03 16.99
C PRO A 474 -19.81 -10.67 17.18
N GLY A 475 -19.50 -11.11 18.41
CA GLY A 475 -18.26 -11.82 18.75
C GLY A 475 -18.01 -13.07 17.90
N LEU A 476 -19.07 -13.73 17.41
CA LEU A 476 -18.97 -14.96 16.62
C LEU A 476 -18.32 -14.75 15.25
N ALA A 477 -18.41 -13.55 14.67
CA ALA A 477 -17.70 -13.22 13.43
C ALA A 477 -16.19 -13.40 13.60
N TYR A 478 -15.61 -12.90 14.71
CA TYR A 478 -14.17 -13.03 14.98
C TYR A 478 -13.74 -14.48 15.16
N VAL A 479 -14.56 -15.29 15.85
CA VAL A 479 -14.33 -16.74 15.95
C VAL A 479 -14.40 -17.39 14.57
N GLY A 480 -15.36 -16.97 13.74
CA GLY A 480 -15.47 -17.37 12.34
C GLY A 480 -14.18 -17.13 11.56
N TRP A 481 -13.62 -15.91 11.64
CA TRP A 481 -12.36 -15.58 10.96
C TRP A 481 -11.19 -16.43 11.45
N VAL A 482 -11.10 -16.74 12.75
CA VAL A 482 -10.09 -17.67 13.28
C VAL A 482 -10.25 -19.08 12.70
N VAL A 483 -11.49 -19.57 12.63
CA VAL A 483 -11.80 -20.88 12.01
C VAL A 483 -11.40 -20.88 10.52
N LEU A 484 -11.63 -19.79 9.81
CA LEU A 484 -11.19 -19.62 8.42
C LEU A 484 -9.66 -19.60 8.30
N CYS A 485 -8.93 -18.97 9.23
CA CYS A 485 -7.47 -19.04 9.26
C CYS A 485 -6.96 -20.48 9.43
N PHE A 486 -7.62 -21.30 10.26
CA PHE A 486 -7.30 -22.73 10.37
C PHE A 486 -7.59 -23.47 9.06
N PHE A 487 -8.69 -23.16 8.37
CA PHE A 487 -8.98 -23.71 7.04
C PHE A 487 -7.84 -23.42 6.06
N PHE A 488 -7.40 -22.17 5.95
CA PHE A 488 -6.30 -21.79 5.05
C PHE A 488 -4.96 -22.41 5.47
N THR A 489 -4.66 -22.46 6.76
CA THR A 489 -3.44 -23.10 7.26
C THR A 489 -3.42 -24.60 6.92
N TYR A 490 -4.54 -25.28 7.10
CA TYR A 490 -4.68 -26.68 6.74
C TYR A 490 -4.53 -26.90 5.24
N LEU A 491 -5.16 -26.06 4.42
CA LEU A 491 -5.05 -26.14 2.97
C LEU A 491 -3.62 -25.85 2.46
N ALA A 492 -2.94 -24.86 3.05
CA ALA A 492 -1.53 -24.58 2.79
C ALA A 492 -0.64 -25.79 3.14
N SER A 493 -0.91 -26.47 4.25
CA SER A 493 -0.15 -27.65 4.66
C SER A 493 -0.29 -28.82 3.68
N ILE A 494 -1.50 -29.06 3.13
CA ILE A 494 -1.74 -30.08 2.11
C ILE A 494 -0.97 -29.71 0.84
N ARG A 495 -1.04 -28.44 0.44
CA ARG A 495 -0.33 -27.95 -0.75
C ARG A 495 1.19 -28.07 -0.61
N LEU A 496 1.73 -27.78 0.58
CA LEU A 496 3.15 -27.97 0.89
C LEU A 496 3.54 -29.46 0.85
N ALA A 497 2.70 -30.34 1.37
CA ALA A 497 2.93 -31.79 1.30
C ALA A 497 2.90 -32.30 -0.16
N MET A 498 2.00 -31.78 -1.00
CA MET A 498 1.99 -32.09 -2.44
C MET A 498 3.28 -31.65 -3.12
N ARG A 499 3.80 -30.46 -2.77
CA ARG A 499 5.09 -30.00 -3.27
C ARG A 499 6.22 -30.95 -2.90
N GLY A 500 6.24 -31.46 -1.67
CA GLY A 500 7.19 -32.47 -1.23
C GLY A 500 7.05 -33.82 -1.96
N HIS A 501 5.83 -34.23 -2.28
CA HIS A 501 5.56 -35.49 -2.99
C HIS A 501 6.01 -35.45 -4.46
N SER A 502 5.76 -34.33 -5.14
CA SER A 502 6.00 -34.16 -6.58
C SER A 502 7.31 -33.44 -6.90
N ASP A 503 8.19 -33.25 -5.89
CA ASP A 503 9.44 -32.48 -5.97
C ASP A 503 9.27 -31.08 -6.59
N ILE A 504 8.16 -30.40 -6.24
CA ILE A 504 7.87 -29.04 -6.72
C ILE A 504 8.47 -28.04 -5.73
N LYS A 505 9.53 -27.34 -6.13
CA LYS A 505 10.10 -26.27 -5.30
C LYS A 505 9.09 -25.16 -5.02
N GLY A 506 9.05 -24.68 -3.78
CA GLY A 506 8.20 -23.59 -3.31
C GLY A 506 8.48 -23.23 -1.87
N SER A 507 7.82 -22.18 -1.38
CA SER A 507 7.86 -21.82 0.03
C SER A 507 6.46 -21.92 0.64
N ILE A 508 6.42 -22.11 1.95
CA ILE A 508 5.16 -22.06 2.72
C ILE A 508 4.46 -20.70 2.57
N ILE A 509 5.20 -19.62 2.35
CA ILE A 509 4.65 -18.28 2.13
C ILE A 509 3.90 -18.23 0.79
N GLU A 510 4.45 -18.81 -0.27
CA GLU A 510 3.75 -18.91 -1.56
C GLU A 510 2.45 -19.69 -1.43
N ASP A 511 2.47 -20.80 -0.70
CA ASP A 511 1.31 -21.64 -0.53
C ASP A 511 0.27 -20.95 0.35
N ALA A 512 0.68 -20.30 1.44
CA ALA A 512 -0.20 -19.49 2.29
C ALA A 512 -0.90 -18.38 1.49
N ILE A 513 -0.15 -17.62 0.69
CA ILE A 513 -0.69 -16.55 -0.17
C ILE A 513 -1.64 -17.13 -1.22
N ALA A 514 -1.25 -18.22 -1.89
CA ALA A 514 -2.07 -18.84 -2.92
C ALA A 514 -3.40 -19.34 -2.35
N VAL A 515 -3.39 -19.93 -1.16
CA VAL A 515 -4.60 -20.47 -0.54
C VAL A 515 -5.40 -19.44 0.24
N SER A 516 -4.82 -18.33 0.71
CA SER A 516 -5.58 -17.29 1.41
C SER A 516 -6.31 -16.36 0.45
N ILE A 517 -5.68 -16.02 -0.68
CA ILE A 517 -6.20 -15.05 -1.66
C ILE A 517 -6.92 -15.77 -2.80
N PHE A 518 -6.36 -16.88 -3.29
CA PHE A 518 -6.83 -17.58 -4.48
C PHE A 518 -7.26 -19.01 -4.19
N TYR A 519 -7.85 -19.25 -3.01
CA TYR A 519 -8.20 -20.62 -2.55
C TYR A 519 -8.94 -21.47 -3.58
N PRO A 520 -9.94 -20.98 -4.35
CA PRO A 520 -10.66 -21.83 -5.29
C PRO A 520 -9.75 -22.30 -6.45
N LEU A 521 -8.87 -21.40 -6.89
CA LEU A 521 -7.90 -21.67 -7.94
C LEU A 521 -6.78 -22.59 -7.45
N ALA A 522 -6.32 -22.41 -6.21
CA ALA A 522 -5.31 -23.26 -5.59
C ALA A 522 -5.84 -24.69 -5.43
N ILE A 523 -7.10 -24.85 -5.02
CA ILE A 523 -7.75 -26.16 -4.86
C ILE A 523 -7.93 -26.86 -6.21
N ASP A 524 -8.42 -26.16 -7.25
CA ASP A 524 -8.54 -26.74 -8.59
C ASP A 524 -7.18 -27.19 -9.14
N GLN A 525 -6.14 -26.36 -8.96
CA GLN A 525 -4.77 -26.69 -9.35
C GLN A 525 -4.26 -27.96 -8.65
N MET A 526 -4.46 -28.06 -7.33
CA MET A 526 -4.08 -29.22 -6.53
C MET A 526 -4.83 -30.49 -7.00
N TYR A 527 -6.14 -30.40 -7.14
CA TYR A 527 -6.96 -31.54 -7.55
C TYR A 527 -6.57 -32.07 -8.94
N ARG A 528 -6.34 -31.18 -9.91
CA ARG A 528 -5.89 -31.58 -11.25
C ARG A 528 -4.51 -32.20 -11.27
N HIS A 529 -3.59 -31.66 -10.47
CA HIS A 529 -2.23 -32.19 -10.39
C HIS A 529 -2.23 -33.65 -9.95
N MET A 530 -2.97 -33.96 -8.89
CA MET A 530 -3.10 -35.33 -8.41
C MET A 530 -3.82 -36.25 -9.41
N LEU A 531 -4.85 -35.76 -10.11
CA LEU A 531 -5.53 -36.53 -11.15
C LEU A 531 -4.60 -36.91 -12.31
N ILE A 532 -3.73 -35.98 -12.72
CA ILE A 532 -2.78 -36.21 -13.82
C ILE A 532 -1.70 -37.20 -13.37
N GLU A 533 -1.18 -37.07 -12.16
CA GLU A 533 -0.22 -38.02 -11.60
C GLU A 533 -0.81 -39.42 -11.44
N GLU A 534 -2.04 -39.53 -10.93
CA GLU A 534 -2.72 -40.83 -10.78
C GLU A 534 -2.94 -41.49 -12.14
N LYS A 535 -3.31 -40.70 -13.16
CA LYS A 535 -3.45 -41.19 -14.53
C LYS A 535 -2.11 -41.65 -15.10
N SER A 536 -1.04 -40.88 -14.91
CA SER A 536 0.31 -41.25 -15.35
C SER A 536 0.79 -42.55 -14.71
N LYS A 537 0.49 -42.77 -13.42
CA LYS A 537 0.82 -44.03 -12.70
C LYS A 537 0.05 -45.24 -13.22
N LYS A 538 -1.16 -45.05 -13.75
CA LYS A 538 -1.97 -46.12 -14.38
C LYS A 538 -1.51 -46.44 -15.80
N ASP A 539 -1.08 -45.44 -16.55
CA ASP A 539 -0.67 -45.58 -17.96
C ASP A 539 0.78 -46.12 -18.09
N ASP A 540 1.65 -45.89 -17.10
CA ASP A 540 3.01 -46.47 -17.03
C ASP A 540 3.41 -46.87 -15.59
N PRO A 541 3.12 -48.12 -15.16
CA PRO A 541 3.45 -48.60 -13.82
C PRO A 541 4.96 -48.77 -13.56
N GLY A 542 5.82 -48.69 -14.59
CA GLY A 542 7.28 -48.84 -14.47
C GLY A 542 8.00 -47.54 -14.10
N ALA A 543 7.44 -46.37 -14.42
CA ALA A 543 8.06 -45.07 -14.19
C ALA A 543 8.07 -44.65 -12.70
N GLY A 544 7.12 -45.13 -11.89
CA GLY A 544 7.00 -44.78 -10.46
C GLY A 544 8.06 -45.42 -9.55
N SER A 545 8.78 -46.43 -10.03
CA SER A 545 9.81 -47.19 -9.28
C SER A 545 11.07 -46.36 -8.95
N TYR A 546 11.36 -45.32 -9.74
CA TYR A 546 12.56 -44.49 -9.54
C TYR A 546 12.40 -43.40 -8.47
N LEU A 547 11.16 -43.03 -8.11
CA LEU A 547 10.89 -42.00 -7.09
C LEU A 547 10.75 -42.56 -5.67
N MET A 548 10.65 -43.87 -5.50
CA MET A 548 10.35 -44.50 -4.21
C MET A 548 11.59 -45.06 -3.49
N LYS A 549 12.78 -45.02 -4.11
CA LYS A 549 14.01 -45.65 -3.57
C LYS A 549 14.95 -44.72 -2.81
N THR A 550 14.65 -43.44 -2.66
CA THR A 550 15.57 -42.48 -2.00
C THR A 550 15.31 -42.23 -0.52
N VAL A 551 14.38 -42.96 0.11
CA VAL A 551 14.01 -42.72 1.52
C VAL A 551 14.79 -43.59 2.53
N ASP A 552 15.38 -44.72 2.12
CA ASP A 552 16.02 -45.64 3.08
C ASP A 552 17.40 -46.13 2.60
N GLU A 553 18.43 -45.28 2.65
CA GLU A 553 19.82 -45.76 2.78
C GLU A 553 20.78 -44.62 3.21
N PRO A 554 21.56 -44.77 4.30
CA PRO A 554 22.61 -43.82 4.63
C PRO A 554 23.77 -44.00 3.63
N ALA A 555 24.04 -42.96 2.82
CA ALA A 555 25.12 -42.97 1.87
C ALA A 555 26.49 -43.10 2.57
N ILE A 556 27.08 -44.29 2.50
CA ILE A 556 28.48 -44.53 2.84
C ILE A 556 29.35 -43.94 1.73
N VAL A 557 30.11 -42.91 2.07
CA VAL A 557 31.16 -42.33 1.22
C VAL A 557 32.27 -43.36 1.04
N LYS A 558 32.52 -43.78 -0.21
CA LYS A 558 33.78 -44.42 -0.61
C LYS A 558 34.56 -43.47 -1.52
N ASP A 559 35.69 -43.03 -0.99
CA ASP A 559 36.77 -42.38 -1.73
C ASP A 559 37.25 -43.25 -2.89
N GLY A 560 37.41 -42.62 -4.05
CA GLY A 560 37.95 -43.22 -5.27
C GLY A 560 38.74 -42.17 -6.04
N ASN A 561 40.00 -42.00 -5.65
CA ASN A 561 41.04 -41.22 -6.30
C ASN A 561 41.36 -41.81 -7.69
N GLU A 562 41.34 -41.01 -8.77
CA GLU A 562 42.31 -41.13 -9.88
C GLU A 562 42.31 -39.91 -10.85
N LYS A 563 43.40 -39.12 -10.74
CA LYS A 563 44.27 -38.47 -11.77
C LYS A 563 43.65 -37.82 -13.03
N GLN A 564 43.83 -36.50 -13.20
CA GLN A 564 44.79 -35.82 -14.13
C GLN A 564 44.71 -36.31 -15.59
N GLN A 565 44.47 -35.50 -16.64
CA GLN A 565 45.18 -34.28 -17.05
C GLN A 565 44.48 -33.67 -18.30
N LYS A 566 44.39 -32.34 -18.39
CA LYS A 566 44.27 -31.55 -19.65
C LYS A 566 45.59 -31.64 -20.46
N PRO A 567 45.73 -31.12 -21.71
CA PRO A 567 44.83 -30.26 -22.51
C PRO A 567 44.72 -30.65 -24.00
N GLU A 568 43.84 -29.99 -24.78
CA GLU A 568 44.22 -29.47 -26.10
C GLU A 568 43.25 -28.38 -26.59
N SER A 569 43.85 -27.39 -27.24
CA SER A 569 43.32 -26.17 -27.84
C SER A 569 42.61 -26.41 -29.17
N VAL A 570 41.54 -25.65 -29.46
CA VAL A 570 41.42 -24.63 -30.54
C VAL A 570 40.31 -23.67 -30.14
#